data_AF-A0A2B2BSG8-F1
#
_entry.id   AF-A0A2B2BSG8-F1
#
_cell.length_a   1.000
_cell.length_b   1.000
_cell.length_c   1.000
_cell.angle_alpha   90.00
_cell.angle_beta   90.00
_cell.angle_gamma   90.00
#
_symmetry.space_group_name_H-M   'P 1'
#
loop_
_entity.id
_entity.type
_entity.pdbx_description
1 polymer ?
#
loop_
_entity_poly.entity_id
_entity_poly.type
_entity_poly.pdbx_seq_one_letter_code
_entity_poly.pdbx_strand_id
1 'polypeptide(L)'
;MEMVVPISKILHYIKLKLVILREYLIERKYDAVLLQSQDNISWLTCELLYELPFNLQYEKIALLVTMDKVFLITKNPEVLQIMDSDLTGLQLTMIQLSFYGNVEEVVKCIIGSKKTSSDTETSIYQTEILELEELRYSILR
;
A
#
# COMPACT_ATOMS: atom_id res chain seq x y z
N MET A 1 7.88 10.05 28.55
CA MET A 1 7.58 8.61 28.55
C MET A 1 6.82 8.36 27.27
N GLU A 2 7.51 7.95 26.21
CA GLU A 2 6.85 7.65 24.93
C GLU A 2 5.94 6.44 25.14
N MET A 3 4.65 6.60 24.88
CA MET A 3 3.71 5.49 24.88
C MET A 3 3.97 4.68 23.62
N VAL A 4 4.68 3.57 23.77
CA VAL A 4 4.83 2.58 22.69
C VAL A 4 3.46 1.97 22.42
N VAL A 5 2.89 2.25 21.25
CA VAL A 5 1.63 1.62 20.82
C VAL A 5 1.92 0.14 20.56
N PRO A 6 1.15 -0.81 21.12
CA PRO A 6 1.36 -2.22 20.85
C PRO A 6 1.21 -2.55 19.36
N ILE A 7 2.13 -3.33 18.79
CA ILE A 7 2.08 -3.79 17.39
C ILE A 7 0.72 -4.44 17.05
N SER A 8 0.13 -5.17 17.99
CA SER A 8 -1.20 -5.76 17.82
C SER A 8 -2.30 -4.74 17.53
N LYS A 9 -2.22 -3.55 18.14
CA LYS A 9 -3.16 -2.45 17.91
C LYS A 9 -2.92 -1.81 16.54
N ILE A 10 -1.65 -1.69 16.13
CA ILE A 10 -1.28 -1.19 14.79
C ILE A 10 -1.83 -2.13 13.72
N LEU A 11 -1.57 -3.43 13.83
CA LEU A 11 -2.10 -4.45 12.91
C LEU A 11 -3.63 -4.45 12.85
N HIS A 12 -4.31 -4.20 13.97
CA HIS A 12 -5.76 -4.06 14.00
C HIS A 12 -6.23 -2.87 13.13
N TYR A 13 -5.61 -1.69 13.27
CA TYR A 13 -5.96 -0.54 12.44
C TYR A 13 -5.68 -0.77 10.95
N ILE A 14 -4.56 -1.40 10.61
CA ILE A 14 -4.26 -1.71 9.21
C ILE A 14 -5.33 -2.65 8.62
N LYS A 15 -5.77 -3.67 9.40
CA LYS A 15 -6.86 -4.56 8.96
C LYS A 15 -8.17 -3.81 8.72
N LEU A 16 -8.54 -2.86 9.57
CA LEU A 16 -9.72 -2.03 9.36
C LEU A 16 -9.61 -1.18 8.09
N LYS A 17 -8.45 -0.54 7.86
CA LYS A 17 -8.18 0.23 6.64
C LYS A 17 -8.26 -0.63 5.39
N LEU A 18 -7.76 -1.86 5.43
CA LEU A 18 -7.88 -2.82 4.33
C LEU A 18 -9.33 -3.23 4.05
N VAL A 19 -10.17 -3.38 5.08
CA VAL A 19 -11.61 -3.65 4.88
C VAL A 19 -12.25 -2.49 4.12
N ILE A 20 -12.04 -1.26 4.58
CA ILE A 20 -12.61 -0.05 3.97
C ILE A 20 -12.14 0.12 2.52
N LEU A 21 -10.85 -0.10 2.28
CA LEU A 21 -10.29 0.00 0.95
C LEU A 21 -10.85 -1.10 0.02
N ARG A 22 -11.16 -2.29 0.52
CA ARG A 22 -11.84 -3.36 -0.23
C ARG A 22 -13.32 -3.09 -0.47
N GLU A 23 -14.01 -2.46 0.48
CA GLU A 23 -15.38 -1.97 0.28
C GLU A 23 -15.41 -0.94 -0.85
N TYR A 24 -14.45 -0.01 -0.87
CA TYR A 24 -14.26 0.92 -1.98
C TYR A 24 -14.06 0.20 -3.33
N LEU A 25 -13.21 -0.84 -3.36
CA LEU A 25 -13.01 -1.65 -4.58
C LEU A 25 -14.33 -2.27 -5.07
N ILE A 26 -15.15 -2.81 -4.16
CA ILE A 26 -16.46 -3.39 -4.48
C ILE A 26 -17.42 -2.32 -5.03
N GLU A 27 -17.58 -1.20 -4.32
CA GLU A 27 -18.51 -0.13 -4.69
C GLU A 27 -18.18 0.48 -6.05
N ARG A 28 -16.89 0.66 -6.34
CA ARG A 28 -16.41 1.27 -7.58
C ARG A 28 -16.09 0.26 -8.69
N LYS A 29 -16.32 -1.03 -8.43
CA LYS A 29 -16.07 -2.14 -9.38
C LYS A 29 -14.62 -2.17 -9.87
N TYR A 30 -13.68 -1.95 -8.95
CA TYR A 30 -12.26 -2.16 -9.17
C TYR A 30 -11.85 -3.53 -8.63
N ASP A 31 -10.87 -4.15 -9.28
CA ASP A 31 -10.29 -5.41 -8.83
C ASP A 31 -9.10 -5.18 -7.88
N ALA A 32 -8.45 -4.02 -8.02
CA ALA A 32 -7.30 -3.64 -7.22
C ALA A 32 -7.15 -2.11 -7.15
N VAL A 33 -6.39 -1.64 -6.17
CA VAL A 33 -5.90 -0.26 -6.08
C VAL A 33 -4.40 -0.27 -5.87
N LEU A 34 -3.72 0.59 -6.62
CA LEU A 34 -2.29 0.85 -6.51
C LEU A 34 -2.07 2.14 -5.72
N LEU A 35 -1.40 2.03 -4.59
CA LEU A 35 -0.99 3.17 -3.76
C LEU A 35 0.50 3.43 -3.93
N GLN A 36 0.83 4.64 -4.32
CA GLN A 36 2.19 5.12 -4.55
C GLN A 36 2.45 6.47 -3.89
N SER A 37 1.41 7.18 -3.48
CA SER A 37 1.59 8.40 -2.70
C SER A 37 2.07 8.07 -1.29
N GLN A 38 3.00 8.87 -0.79
CA GLN A 38 3.48 8.78 0.59
C GLN A 38 2.33 8.81 1.58
N ASP A 39 1.41 9.73 1.35
CA ASP A 39 0.23 9.98 2.14
C ASP A 39 -0.66 8.75 2.34
N ASN A 40 -0.96 8.02 1.26
CA ASN A 40 -1.81 6.83 1.35
C ASN A 40 -1.04 5.59 1.82
N ILE A 41 0.25 5.48 1.50
CA ILE A 41 1.10 4.41 2.02
C ILE A 41 1.26 4.56 3.54
N SER A 42 1.59 5.75 4.03
CA SER A 42 1.68 6.08 5.46
C SER A 42 0.35 5.82 6.16
N TRP A 43 -0.76 6.29 5.58
CA TRP A 43 -2.07 6.03 6.15
C TRP A 43 -2.34 4.53 6.24
N LEU A 44 -2.17 3.76 5.15
CA LEU A 44 -2.48 2.34 5.16
C LEU A 44 -1.61 1.58 6.15
N THR A 45 -0.33 1.93 6.27
CA THR A 45 0.65 1.22 7.11
C THR A 45 0.81 1.79 8.52
N CYS A 46 0.02 2.81 8.89
CA CYS A 46 0.16 3.51 10.17
C CYS A 46 1.59 4.05 10.37
N GLU A 47 2.16 4.62 9.31
CA GLU A 47 3.51 5.20 9.23
C GLU A 47 4.70 4.24 9.39
N LEU A 48 4.46 2.94 9.55
CA LEU A 48 5.53 1.94 9.68
C LEU A 48 6.50 1.92 8.49
N LEU A 49 6.02 2.25 7.28
CA LEU A 49 6.88 2.34 6.09
C LEU A 49 7.66 3.67 5.99
N TYR A 50 7.32 4.68 6.79
CA TYR A 50 7.90 6.02 6.72
C TYR A 50 8.78 6.39 7.92
N GLU A 51 8.83 5.54 8.95
CA GLU A 51 9.91 5.55 9.95
C GLU A 51 11.27 5.14 9.35
N LEU A 52 11.29 4.71 8.08
CA LEU A 52 12.52 4.43 7.35
C LEU A 52 13.38 5.70 7.20
N PRO A 53 14.72 5.58 7.36
CA PRO A 53 15.62 6.71 7.19
C PRO A 53 15.42 7.38 5.82
N PHE A 54 15.59 8.71 5.80
CA PHE A 54 15.21 9.61 4.69
C PHE A 54 15.77 9.20 3.31
N ASN A 55 16.90 8.48 3.27
CA ASN A 55 17.50 7.93 2.07
C ASN A 55 16.70 6.78 1.43
N LEU A 56 15.89 6.04 2.21
CA LEU A 56 15.03 4.96 1.73
C LEU A 56 13.66 5.47 1.23
N GLN A 57 13.25 6.67 1.68
CA GLN A 57 11.96 7.29 1.33
C GLN A 57 11.87 7.74 -0.15
N TYR A 58 13.02 7.94 -0.81
CA TYR A 58 13.09 8.30 -2.24
C TYR A 58 12.97 7.12 -3.19
N GLU A 59 13.08 5.89 -2.69
CA GLU A 59 12.92 4.71 -3.52
C GLU A 59 11.43 4.36 -3.63
N LYS A 60 10.96 4.15 -4.86
CA LYS A 60 9.55 3.89 -5.18
C LYS A 60 9.05 2.65 -4.43
N ILE A 61 8.38 2.87 -3.30
CA ILE A 61 7.52 1.89 -2.66
C ILE A 61 6.13 2.01 -3.28
N ALA A 62 5.51 0.87 -3.59
CA ALA A 62 4.12 0.82 -3.98
C ALA A 62 3.41 -0.31 -3.23
N LEU A 63 2.16 -0.07 -2.86
CA LEU A 63 1.26 -1.07 -2.30
C LEU A 63 0.16 -1.36 -3.32
N LEU A 64 0.11 -2.59 -3.80
CA LEU A 64 -1.02 -3.06 -4.59
C LEU A 64 -1.97 -3.84 -3.68
N VAL A 65 -3.17 -3.32 -3.48
CA VAL A 65 -4.20 -3.99 -2.69
C VAL A 65 -5.23 -4.60 -3.63
N THR A 66 -5.50 -5.88 -3.41
CA THR A 66 -6.53 -6.66 -4.08
C THR A 66 -7.57 -7.13 -3.06
N MET A 67 -8.63 -7.78 -3.54
CA MET A 67 -9.67 -8.34 -2.68
C MET A 67 -9.13 -9.36 -1.66
N ASP A 68 -8.11 -10.14 -2.03
CA ASP A 68 -7.56 -11.21 -1.19
C ASP A 68 -6.18 -10.89 -0.63
N LYS A 69 -5.34 -10.17 -1.39
CA LYS A 69 -3.92 -9.97 -1.07
C LYS A 69 -3.51 -8.50 -1.06
N VAL A 70 -2.40 -8.24 -0.39
CA VAL A 70 -1.69 -6.97 -0.44
C VAL A 70 -0.27 -7.27 -0.86
N PHE A 71 0.23 -6.55 -1.86
CA PHE A 71 1.58 -6.70 -2.38
C PHE A 71 2.39 -5.45 -2.05
N LEU A 72 3.57 -5.65 -1.47
CA LEU A 72 4.56 -4.60 -1.27
C LEU A 72 5.59 -4.69 -2.38
N ILE A 73 5.64 -3.68 -3.24
CA ILE A 73 6.53 -3.63 -4.39
C ILE A 73 7.58 -2.55 -4.11
N THR A 74 8.85 -2.91 -4.14
CA THR A 74 9.95 -1.96 -3.86
C THR A 74 11.23 -2.37 -4.58
N LYS A 75 12.09 -1.40 -4.89
CA LYS A 75 13.47 -1.66 -5.33
C LYS A 75 14.41 -1.92 -4.15
N ASN A 76 13.98 -1.53 -2.95
CA ASN A 76 14.81 -1.53 -1.77
C ASN A 76 14.69 -2.86 -0.99
N PRO A 77 15.75 -3.65 -0.84
CA PRO A 77 15.71 -4.88 -0.05
C PRO A 77 15.57 -4.64 1.47
N GLU A 78 16.01 -3.50 1.99
CA GLU A 78 15.93 -3.18 3.43
C GLU A 78 14.48 -2.95 3.87
N VAL A 79 13.67 -2.32 3.01
CA VAL A 79 12.22 -2.18 3.19
C VAL A 79 11.57 -3.55 3.42
N LEU A 80 11.98 -4.57 2.67
CA LEU A 80 11.42 -5.91 2.80
C LEU A 80 11.80 -6.55 4.14
N GLN A 81 13.03 -6.36 4.62
CA GLN A 81 13.47 -6.92 5.89
C GLN A 81 12.73 -6.31 7.09
N ILE A 82 12.53 -4.99 7.07
CA ILE A 82 11.83 -4.27 8.15
C ILE A 82 10.34 -4.66 8.17
N MET A 83 9.73 -4.86 6.99
CA MET A 83 8.34 -5.29 6.91
C MET A 83 8.16 -6.76 7.29
N ASP A 84 9.12 -7.61 6.98
CA ASP A 84 9.10 -9.00 7.42
C ASP A 84 9.15 -9.09 8.96
N SER A 85 9.89 -8.22 9.65
CA SER A 85 9.91 -8.19 11.12
C SER A 85 8.64 -7.60 11.73
N ASP A 86 8.19 -6.44 11.24
CA ASP A 86 7.19 -5.61 11.93
C ASP A 86 5.75 -5.94 11.53
N LEU A 87 5.56 -6.51 10.33
CA LEU A 87 4.25 -6.77 9.73
C LEU A 87 3.98 -8.26 9.42
N THR A 88 4.67 -9.19 10.08
CA THR A 88 4.39 -10.65 10.00
C THR A 88 2.89 -11.00 10.06
N GLY A 89 2.07 -10.22 10.75
CA GLY A 89 0.62 -10.42 10.87
C GLY A 89 -0.25 -9.98 9.69
N LEU A 90 0.30 -9.30 8.68
CA LEU A 90 -0.46 -8.68 7.59
C LEU A 90 -0.50 -9.47 6.27
N GLN A 91 0.14 -10.65 6.21
CA GLN A 91 0.23 -11.51 5.01
C GLN A 91 0.59 -10.73 3.73
N LEU A 92 1.54 -9.79 3.84
CA LEU A 92 2.05 -9.05 2.69
C LEU A 92 2.82 -9.98 1.77
N THR A 93 2.51 -9.94 0.47
CA THR A 93 3.37 -10.56 -0.54
C THR A 93 4.41 -9.54 -0.98
N MET A 94 5.66 -9.77 -0.60
CA MET A 94 6.77 -8.87 -0.91
C MET A 94 7.35 -9.16 -2.29
N ILE A 95 7.52 -8.12 -3.10
CA ILE A 95 8.08 -8.20 -4.45
C ILE A 95 9.23 -7.20 -4.56
N GLN A 96 10.44 -7.73 -4.67
CA GLN A 96 11.61 -6.92 -4.97
C GLN A 96 11.73 -6.69 -6.48
N LEU A 97 11.75 -5.43 -6.88
CA LEU A 97 12.07 -5.02 -8.24
C LEU A 97 13.59 -5.04 -8.46
N SER A 98 14.00 -5.41 -9.66
CA SER A 98 15.35 -5.10 -10.12
C SER A 98 15.54 -3.59 -10.26
N PHE A 99 16.79 -3.13 -10.36
CA PHE A 99 17.09 -1.69 -10.49
C PHE A 99 16.36 -1.03 -11.68
N TYR A 100 16.21 -1.77 -12.79
CA TYR A 100 15.49 -1.35 -13.99
C TYR A 100 14.01 -1.74 -14.01
N GLY A 101 13.53 -2.45 -12.99
CA GLY A 101 12.15 -2.91 -12.91
C GLY A 101 11.15 -1.74 -12.81
N ASN A 102 9.99 -1.93 -13.43
CA ASN A 102 8.86 -1.01 -13.37
C ASN A 102 7.73 -1.60 -12.50
N VAL A 103 7.18 -0.78 -11.61
CA VAL A 103 6.01 -1.12 -10.78
C VAL A 103 4.82 -1.51 -11.67
N GLU A 104 4.58 -0.77 -12.76
CA GLU A 104 3.45 -1.01 -13.65
C GLU A 104 3.50 -2.39 -14.32
N GLU A 105 4.70 -2.84 -14.71
CA GLU A 105 4.90 -4.17 -15.31
C GLU A 105 4.59 -5.28 -14.31
N VAL A 106 5.06 -5.13 -13.07
CA VAL A 106 4.77 -6.09 -11.99
C VAL A 106 3.29 -6.09 -11.66
N VAL A 107 2.67 -4.93 -11.52
CA VAL A 107 1.22 -4.83 -11.29
C VAL A 107 0.50 -5.55 -12.42
N LYS A 108 0.80 -5.24 -13.69
CA LYS A 108 0.21 -5.92 -14.86
C LYS A 108 0.41 -7.44 -14.85
N CYS A 109 1.55 -7.95 -14.39
CA CYS A 109 1.77 -9.39 -14.21
C CYS A 109 0.87 -9.99 -13.12
N ILE A 110 0.56 -9.25 -12.05
CA ILE A 110 -0.28 -9.71 -10.93
C ILE A 110 -1.76 -9.65 -11.30
N ILE A 111 -2.22 -8.52 -11.83
CA ILE A 111 -3.65 -8.26 -12.07
C ILE A 111 -4.10 -8.61 -13.50
N GLY A 112 -3.18 -8.74 -14.46
CA GLY A 112 -3.50 -8.93 -15.87
C GLY A 112 -4.20 -7.72 -16.47
N SER A 113 -5.41 -7.93 -17.00
CA SER A 113 -6.27 -6.91 -17.63
C SER A 113 -7.40 -6.41 -16.72
N LYS A 114 -7.32 -6.70 -15.43
CA LYS A 114 -8.31 -6.31 -14.43
C LYS A 114 -8.34 -4.80 -14.21
N LYS A 115 -9.46 -4.28 -13.70
CA LYS A 115 -9.66 -2.84 -13.50
C LYS A 115 -8.93 -2.38 -12.24
N THR A 116 -8.05 -1.39 -12.37
CA THR A 116 -7.24 -0.91 -11.23
C THR A 116 -7.31 0.60 -11.12
N SER A 117 -7.53 1.06 -9.90
CA SER A 117 -7.43 2.47 -9.54
C SER A 117 -6.02 2.80 -9.03
N SER A 118 -5.63 4.07 -9.12
CA SER A 118 -4.36 4.57 -8.61
C SER A 118 -4.53 5.91 -7.89
N ASP A 119 -3.74 6.13 -6.85
CA ASP A 119 -3.65 7.40 -6.13
C ASP A 119 -2.59 8.37 -6.69
N THR A 120 -1.95 7.99 -7.78
CA THR A 120 -1.01 8.82 -8.52
C THR A 120 -1.38 8.79 -9.99
N GLU A 121 -1.05 9.86 -10.71
CA GLU A 121 -1.24 9.90 -12.16
C GLU A 121 -0.37 8.80 -12.81
N THR A 122 -1.04 7.86 -13.47
CA THR A 122 -0.38 6.85 -14.28
C THR A 122 -1.04 6.82 -15.65
N SER A 123 -0.29 6.41 -16.67
CA SER A 123 -0.85 6.29 -18.02
C SER A 123 -1.76 5.07 -18.21
N ILE A 124 -1.81 4.17 -17.23
CA ILE A 124 -2.36 2.81 -17.38
C ILE A 124 -3.60 2.58 -16.49
N TYR A 125 -3.68 3.25 -15.35
CA TYR A 125 -4.73 3.06 -14.35
C TYR A 125 -5.72 4.23 -14.32
N GLN A 126 -6.92 3.95 -13.82
CA GLN A 126 -7.89 5.01 -13.56
C GLN A 126 -7.44 5.79 -12.31
N THR A 127 -7.01 7.02 -12.51
CA THR A 127 -6.56 7.91 -11.44
C THR A 127 -7.76 8.39 -10.62
N GLU A 128 -7.78 8.08 -9.32
CA GLU A 128 -8.88 8.44 -8.39
C GLU A 128 -8.32 9.15 -7.15
N ILE A 129 -7.45 10.14 -7.37
CA ILE A 129 -6.71 10.85 -6.29
C ILE A 129 -7.65 11.37 -5.21
N LEU A 130 -8.68 12.15 -5.59
CA LEU A 130 -9.60 12.77 -4.65
C LEU A 130 -10.42 11.74 -3.86
N GLU A 131 -10.85 10.66 -4.50
CA GLU A 131 -11.65 9.63 -3.82
C GLU A 131 -10.83 8.85 -2.79
N LEU A 132 -9.58 8.54 -3.13
CA LEU A 132 -8.65 7.85 -2.22
C LEU A 132 -8.20 8.77 -1.08
N GLU A 133 -8.05 10.07 -1.34
CA GLU A 133 -7.84 11.07 -0.29
C GLU A 133 -9.04 11.17 0.67
N GLU A 134 -10.27 11.22 0.16
CA GLU A 134 -11.48 11.24 0.98
C GLU A 134 -11.63 9.97 1.83
N LEU A 135 -11.31 8.81 1.26
CA LEU A 135 -11.34 7.52 1.96
C LEU A 135 -10.45 7.54 3.21
N ARG A 136 -9.27 8.17 3.12
CA ARG A 136 -8.35 8.31 4.26
C ARG A 136 -8.96 9.10 5.42
N TYR A 137 -9.73 10.15 5.13
CA TYR A 137 -10.39 10.98 6.14
C TYR A 137 -11.66 10.35 6.71
N SER A 138 -12.25 9.36 6.04
CA SER A 138 -13.49 8.70 6.49
C SER A 138 -13.35 7.94 7.83
N ILE A 139 -12.13 7.52 8.18
CA ILE A 139 -11.82 6.70 9.38
C ILE A 139 -11.72 7.54 10.67
N LEU A 140 -11.71 8.87 10.56
CA LEU A 140 -11.63 9.77 11.72
C LEU A 140 -13.01 10.13 12.32
N ARG A 141 -14.09 9.43 11.94
CA ARG A 141 -15.45 9.67 12.44
C ARG A 141 -15.95 8.58 13.38
#